data_AF-G5EKK3-F1
#
_entry.id   AF-G5EKK3-F1
#
_cell.length_a   1.000
_cell.length_b   1.000
_cell.length_c   1.000
_cell.angle_alpha   90.00
_cell.angle_beta   90.00
_cell.angle_gamma   90.00
#
_symmetry.space_group_name_H-M   'P 1'
#
loop_
_entity.id
_entity.type
_entity.pdbx_description
1 polymer ?
#
loop_
_entity_poly.entity_id
_entity_poly.type
_entity_poly.pdbx_seq_one_letter_code
_entity_poly.pdbx_strand_id
1 'polypeptide(L)'
;ISELGPGYKTLIPDLYRGKVGLDVAEAQHLMEGLDWKGAVKDIEASVNWLKANGCKKVGVTGYCMGGALAIASAVLVPGVDAVVSFYGVPSPDLADPAQARAPVQA
;
A
#
# COMPACT_ATOMS: atom_id res chain seq x y z
N ILE A 1 0.27 -10.20 13.44
CA ILE A 1 1.26 -10.27 12.33
C ILE A 1 1.31 -11.71 11.92
N SER A 2 0.98 -11.98 10.67
CA SER A 2 0.98 -13.34 10.15
C SER A 2 2.36 -13.64 9.55
N GLU A 3 2.92 -14.79 9.89
CA GLU A 3 4.10 -15.34 9.21
C GLU A 3 3.60 -16.12 7.99
N LEU A 4 3.76 -15.54 6.81
CA LEU A 4 3.52 -16.23 5.55
C LEU A 4 4.86 -16.86 5.13
N GLY A 5 4.85 -18.09 4.61
CA GLY A 5 6.10 -18.79 4.26
C GLY A 5 6.95 -18.01 3.25
N PRO A 6 8.22 -18.37 3.02
CA PRO A 6 9.29 -18.56 3.99
C PRO A 6 9.79 -17.19 4.52
N GLY A 7 9.60 -16.90 5.82
CA GLY A 7 10.38 -15.87 6.52
C GLY A 7 9.97 -14.40 6.35
N TYR A 8 8.77 -14.10 5.83
CA TYR A 8 8.30 -12.71 5.72
C TYR A 8 7.34 -12.33 6.86
N LYS A 9 7.59 -11.19 7.52
CA LYS A 9 6.63 -10.56 8.43
C LYS A 9 5.65 -9.73 7.62
N THR A 10 4.36 -10.01 7.76
CA THR A 10 3.30 -9.32 6.99
C THR A 10 2.40 -8.48 7.88
N LEU A 11 2.15 -7.24 7.45
CA LEU A 11 1.21 -6.30 8.04
C LEU A 11 0.21 -5.85 6.96
N ILE A 12 -1.08 -5.98 7.25
CA ILE A 12 -2.16 -5.53 6.36
C ILE A 12 -2.91 -4.42 7.11
N PRO A 13 -2.65 -3.14 6.82
CA PRO A 13 -3.34 -2.04 7.47
C PRO A 13 -4.79 -1.97 7.00
N ASP A 14 -5.71 -1.73 7.94
CA ASP A 14 -7.11 -1.45 7.61
C ASP A 14 -7.27 0.01 7.16
N LEU A 15 -7.23 0.19 5.84
CA LEU A 15 -7.37 1.50 5.20
C LEU A 15 -8.80 2.05 5.27
N TYR A 16 -9.79 1.20 5.57
CA TYR A 16 -11.20 1.58 5.65
C TYR A 16 -11.68 1.85 7.08
N ARG A 17 -10.80 1.74 8.08
CA ARG A 17 -11.08 2.10 9.49
C ARG A 17 -12.28 1.34 10.07
N GLY A 18 -12.34 0.05 9.80
CA GLY A 18 -13.37 -0.87 10.29
C GLY A 18 -14.64 -0.90 9.44
N LYS A 19 -14.74 -0.06 8.40
CA LYS A 19 -15.86 -0.14 7.45
C LYS A 19 -15.68 -1.36 6.54
N VAL A 20 -16.78 -2.09 6.33
CA VAL A 20 -16.82 -3.29 5.50
C VAL A 20 -17.89 -3.09 4.44
N GLY A 21 -17.55 -3.28 3.17
CA GLY A 21 -18.53 -3.35 2.08
C GLY A 21 -19.05 -4.77 1.98
N LEU A 22 -20.36 -4.96 2.15
CA LEU A 22 -21.01 -6.27 2.10
C LEU A 22 -21.45 -6.65 0.68
N ASP A 23 -21.52 -5.66 -0.21
CA ASP A 23 -21.78 -5.85 -1.63
C ASP A 23 -20.90 -4.95 -2.51
N VAL A 24 -21.07 -5.09 -3.82
CA VAL A 24 -20.27 -4.37 -4.82
C VAL A 24 -20.51 -2.86 -4.75
N ALA A 25 -21.75 -2.42 -4.51
CA ALA A 25 -22.08 -0.99 -4.49
C ALA A 25 -21.50 -0.32 -3.24
N GLU A 26 -21.57 -0.97 -2.08
CA GLU A 26 -20.93 -0.50 -0.85
C GLU A 26 -19.41 -0.45 -0.99
N ALA A 27 -18.81 -1.48 -1.60
CA ALA A 27 -17.37 -1.50 -1.86
C ALA A 27 -16.92 -0.38 -2.80
N GLN A 28 -17.70 -0.09 -3.85
CA GLN A 28 -17.44 1.04 -4.75
C GLN A 28 -17.54 2.37 -4.01
N HIS A 29 -18.59 2.56 -3.21
CA HIS A 29 -18.77 3.79 -2.44
C HIS A 29 -17.63 4.03 -1.43
N LEU A 30 -17.16 2.95 -0.76
CA LEU A 30 -16.02 3.03 0.14
C LEU A 30 -14.73 3.42 -0.59
N MET A 31 -14.51 2.89 -1.79
CA MET A 31 -13.35 3.23 -2.61
C MET A 31 -13.39 4.68 -3.09
N GLU A 32 -14.55 5.16 -3.55
CA GLU A 32 -14.73 6.57 -3.98
C GLU A 32 -14.50 7.55 -2.83
N GLY A 33 -14.92 7.17 -1.61
CA GLY A 33 -14.73 7.96 -0.39
C GLY A 33 -13.38 7.78 0.30
N LEU A 34 -12.44 7.03 -0.28
CA LEU A 34 -11.15 6.77 0.35
C LEU A 34 -10.32 8.07 0.45
N ASP A 35 -9.79 8.35 1.64
CA ASP A 35 -8.71 9.33 1.80
C ASP A 35 -7.39 8.72 1.31
N TRP A 36 -7.08 8.91 0.02
CA TRP A 36 -5.87 8.39 -0.62
C TRP A 36 -4.58 8.89 0.04
N LYS A 37 -4.53 10.16 0.47
CA LYS A 37 -3.34 10.72 1.13
C LYS A 37 -3.18 10.14 2.54
N GLY A 38 -4.29 9.98 3.26
CA GLY A 38 -4.32 9.27 4.53
C GLY A 38 -3.87 7.82 4.40
N ALA A 39 -4.35 7.10 3.38
CA ALA A 39 -3.95 5.73 3.10
C ALA A 39 -2.44 5.58 2.84
N VAL A 40 -1.83 6.52 2.09
CA VAL A 40 -0.37 6.55 1.90
C VAL A 40 0.37 6.77 3.23
N LYS A 41 -0.13 7.63 4.12
CA LYS A 41 0.44 7.82 5.47
C LYS A 41 0.32 6.58 6.34
N ASP A 42 -0.77 5.83 6.22
CA ASP A 42 -0.91 4.54 6.93
C ASP A 42 0.10 3.51 6.43
N ILE A 43 0.36 3.49 5.12
CA ILE A 43 1.39 2.64 4.52
C ILE A 43 2.77 3.06 5.05
N GLU A 44 3.07 4.36 5.10
CA GLU A 44 4.31 4.87 5.70
C GLU A 44 4.45 4.45 7.17
N ALA A 45 3.40 4.62 7.98
CA ALA A 45 3.41 4.18 9.37
C ALA A 45 3.63 2.66 9.49
N SER A 46 3.03 1.87 8.59
CA SER A 46 3.18 0.41 8.52
C SER A 46 4.62 0.01 8.17
N VAL A 47 5.24 0.69 7.21
CA VAL A 47 6.65 0.48 6.82
C VAL A 47 7.57 0.79 7.98
N ASN A 48 7.40 1.95 8.61
CA ASN A 48 8.19 2.38 9.76
C ASN A 48 8.04 1.41 10.93
N TRP A 49 6.83 0.94 11.19
CA TRP A 49 6.55 -0.04 12.23
C TRP A 49 7.28 -1.37 11.95
N LEU A 50 7.20 -1.91 10.73
CA LEU A 50 7.90 -3.14 10.36
C LEU A 50 9.42 -3.01 10.54
N LYS A 51 10.00 -1.87 10.14
CA LYS A 51 11.43 -1.61 10.31
C LYS A 51 11.84 -1.53 11.78
N ALA A 52 11.07 -0.81 12.59
CA ALA A 52 11.28 -0.75 14.04
C ALA A 52 11.16 -2.13 14.71
N ASN A 53 10.42 -3.06 14.10
CA ASN A 53 10.19 -4.42 14.59
C ASN A 53 11.07 -5.47 13.89
N GLY A 54 12.26 -5.07 13.43
CA GLY A 54 13.34 -5.95 13.01
C GLY A 54 13.37 -6.30 11.52
N CYS A 55 12.47 -5.75 10.70
CA CYS A 55 12.57 -5.88 9.25
C CYS A 55 13.65 -4.93 8.70
N LYS A 56 14.76 -5.48 8.19
CA LYS A 56 15.81 -4.65 7.54
C LYS A 56 15.34 -4.07 6.21
N LYS A 57 14.41 -4.74 5.54
CA LYS A 57 13.83 -4.39 4.24
C LYS A 57 12.33 -4.55 4.29
N VAL A 58 11.61 -3.64 3.65
CA VAL A 58 10.13 -3.68 3.59
C VAL A 58 9.67 -3.45 2.15
N GLY A 59 8.86 -4.38 1.65
CA GLY A 59 8.15 -4.23 0.39
C GLY A 59 6.67 -3.90 0.59
N VAL A 60 6.06 -3.22 -0.37
CA VAL A 60 4.62 -2.95 -0.39
C VAL A 60 4.00 -3.64 -1.59
N THR A 61 2.91 -4.37 -1.37
CA THR A 61 2.15 -5.00 -2.45
C THR A 61 0.65 -4.81 -2.26
N GLY A 62 -0.09 -4.80 -3.37
CA GLY A 62 -1.53 -4.67 -3.34
C GLY A 62 -2.18 -4.92 -4.70
N TYR A 63 -3.51 -5.03 -4.66
CA TYR A 63 -4.38 -5.39 -5.77
C TYR A 63 -5.37 -4.26 -6.07
N CYS A 64 -5.64 -3.97 -7.35
CA CYS A 64 -6.57 -2.91 -7.78
C CYS A 64 -6.19 -1.56 -7.13
N MET A 65 -7.08 -1.00 -6.30
CA MET A 65 -6.84 0.16 -5.44
C MET A 65 -5.53 0.03 -4.64
N GLY A 66 -5.29 -1.16 -4.06
CA GLY A 66 -4.05 -1.46 -3.34
C GLY A 66 -2.81 -1.48 -4.23
N GLY A 67 -2.95 -1.82 -5.52
CA GLY A 67 -1.86 -1.76 -6.49
C GLY A 67 -1.49 -0.31 -6.83
N ALA A 68 -2.50 0.56 -6.99
CA ALA A 68 -2.29 1.99 -7.16
C ALA A 68 -1.57 2.61 -5.93
N LEU A 69 -2.00 2.24 -4.72
CA LEU A 69 -1.35 2.64 -3.47
C LEU A 69 0.08 2.08 -3.34
N ALA A 70 0.33 0.85 -3.81
CA ALA A 70 1.66 0.27 -3.83
C ALA A 70 2.62 1.10 -4.70
N ILE A 71 2.23 1.44 -5.94
CA ILE A 71 3.05 2.32 -6.79
C ILE A 71 3.21 3.71 -6.16
N ALA A 72 2.13 4.31 -5.63
CA ALA A 72 2.21 5.62 -4.96
C ALA A 72 3.21 5.59 -3.79
N SER A 73 3.28 4.48 -3.06
CA SER A 73 4.24 4.31 -1.96
C SER A 73 5.70 4.31 -2.42
N ALA A 74 6.00 3.78 -3.61
CA ALA A 74 7.36 3.83 -4.18
C ALA A 74 7.83 5.25 -4.47
N VAL A 75 6.89 6.17 -4.70
CA VAL A 75 7.16 7.59 -4.96
C VAL A 75 7.22 8.38 -3.66
N LEU A 76 6.21 8.18 -2.81
CA LEU A 76 5.89 9.07 -1.69
C LEU A 76 6.42 8.61 -0.34
N VAL A 77 6.72 7.32 -0.15
CA VAL A 77 7.06 6.75 1.16
C VAL A 77 8.55 6.44 1.25
N PRO A 78 9.33 7.23 2.02
CA PRO A 78 10.72 6.90 2.31
C PRO A 78 10.84 5.55 3.03
N GLY A 79 11.79 4.72 2.61
CA GLY A 79 12.06 3.45 3.25
C GLY A 79 11.26 2.27 2.70
N VAL A 80 10.41 2.45 1.70
CA VAL A 80 9.97 1.31 0.87
C VAL A 80 11.15 0.83 0.04
N ASP A 81 11.45 -0.46 0.07
CA ASP A 81 12.61 -1.06 -0.59
C ASP A 81 12.26 -1.73 -1.93
N ALA A 82 10.99 -2.09 -2.14
CA ALA A 82 10.45 -2.59 -3.40
C ALA A 82 8.92 -2.53 -3.39
N VAL A 83 8.28 -2.44 -4.57
CA VAL A 83 6.83 -2.54 -4.68
C VAL A 83 6.38 -3.49 -5.77
N VAL A 84 5.23 -4.14 -5.54
CA VAL A 84 4.56 -5.00 -6.50
C VAL A 84 3.10 -4.58 -6.61
N SER A 85 2.71 -4.09 -7.79
CA SER A 85 1.32 -3.73 -8.08
C SER A 85 0.65 -4.81 -8.91
N PHE A 86 -0.52 -5.24 -8.46
CA PHE A 86 -1.41 -6.06 -9.26
C PHE A 86 -2.56 -5.19 -9.77
N TYR A 87 -2.56 -4.93 -11.08
CA TYR A 87 -3.65 -4.25 -11.82
C TYR A 87 -4.14 -2.94 -11.16
N GLY A 88 -3.20 -2.11 -10.69
CA GLY A 88 -3.48 -0.79 -10.14
C GLY A 88 -2.43 0.25 -10.53
N VAL A 89 -2.89 1.45 -10.91
CA VAL A 89 -2.03 2.60 -11.25
C VAL A 89 -2.60 3.83 -10.55
N PRO A 90 -1.77 4.63 -9.84
CA PRO A 90 -2.25 5.82 -9.16
C PRO A 90 -2.66 6.91 -10.15
N SER A 91 -3.58 7.77 -9.72
CA SER A 91 -3.84 9.02 -10.43
C SER A 91 -2.57 9.90 -10.43
N PRO A 92 -2.29 10.64 -11.51
CA PRO A 92 -1.23 11.65 -11.54
C PRO A 92 -1.34 12.69 -10.40
N ASP A 93 -2.55 12.97 -9.91
CA ASP A 93 -2.77 13.90 -8.79
C ASP A 93 -2.25 13.34 -7.45
N LEU A 94 -2.15 12.01 -7.33
CA LEU A 94 -1.62 11.34 -6.16
C LEU A 94 -0.11 11.16 -6.28
N ALA A 95 0.34 10.51 -7.35
CA ALA A 95 1.76 10.22 -7.57
C ALA A 95 2.03 9.94 -9.05
N ASP A 96 3.11 10.51 -9.58
CA ASP A 96 3.67 10.16 -10.88
C ASP A 96 4.58 8.93 -10.73
N PRO A 97 4.25 7.76 -11.33
CA PRO A 97 5.09 6.56 -11.25
C PRO A 97 6.51 6.75 -11.78
N ALA A 98 6.75 7.72 -12.67
CA ALA A 98 8.09 8.04 -13.18
C ALA A 98 9.01 8.61 -12.08
N GLN A 99 8.45 9.09 -10.97
CA GLN A 99 9.19 9.59 -9.81
C GLN A 99 9.48 8.51 -8.77
N ALA A 100 9.24 7.23 -9.09
CA ALA A 100 9.46 6.12 -8.17
C ALA A 100 10.92 6.04 -7.71
N ARG A 101 11.12 5.93 -6.40
CA ARG A 101 12.44 5.85 -5.75
C ARG A 101 12.79 4.41 -5.34
N ALA A 102 11.79 3.54 -5.26
CA ALA A 102 11.96 2.11 -5.05
C ALA A 102 11.67 1.35 -6.36
N PRO A 103 12.33 0.20 -6.60
CA PRO A 103 12.01 -0.66 -7.73
C PRO A 103 10.53 -1.08 -7.73
N VAL A 104 9.88 -0.93 -8.88
CA VAL A 104 8.51 -1.38 -9.15
C VAL A 104 8.61 -2.63 -10.02
N GLN A 105 7.92 -3.72 -9.64
CA GLN A 105 7.84 -4.89 -10.52
C GLN A 105 7.19 -4.53 -11.85
N ALA A 106 7.85 -4.92 -12.95
CA ALA A 106 7.33 -4.78 -14.31
C ALA A 106 6.11 -5.67 -14.58
#